data_AF-A0A8J7HI94-F1
#
_entry.id   AF-A0A8J7HI94-F1
#
_cell.length_a   1.000
_cell.length_b   1.000
_cell.length_c   1.000
_cell.angle_alpha   90.00
_cell.angle_beta   90.00
_cell.angle_gamma   90.00
#
_symmetry.space_group_name_H-M   'P 1'
#
loop_
_entity.id
_entity.type
_entity.pdbx_description
1 polymer ?
#
loop_
_entity_poly.entity_id
_entity_poly.type
_entity_poly.pdbx_seq_one_letter_code
_entity_poly.pdbx_strand_id
1 'polypeptide(L)'
;MRYSLVSRFRGTLLGVLLGQTLTQRYQQQSQIFTDVGKIAVLGAESLVALGKLDLDDWLKRQLQKSPHLDTTVGISTQVILATIPVALFFHENKIKLRQNLLHVLEIWEDDPIVRDVTLALGYAIAQSLLEQIEPRTLIPQTISFIGETETSIPQQLLKVNELLKQGAALEKVQAELSREEEWSHIIGMAFYCFLSTLEDFGLTVLRAIGNGDIWKQDSWYLRSQTIGAITGALSGAYNSTVGIPVKWQIWLSPCGEMTNFSQMLELADALVAVWSGVYGLDPNAHKIQEEGSIMSDEEANLCVYAAPRVIRSR
;
A
#
# COMPACT_ATOMS: atom_id res chain seq x y z
N MET A 1 -19.55 -7.15 -6.08
CA MET A 1 -20.07 -5.75 -6.09
C MET A 1 -18.96 -4.86 -6.60
N ARG A 2 -19.24 -3.84 -7.43
CA ARG A 2 -18.21 -2.87 -7.84
C ARG A 2 -18.06 -1.81 -6.76
N TYR A 3 -16.95 -1.85 -6.03
CA TYR A 3 -16.66 -0.86 -4.99
C TYR A 3 -16.14 0.44 -5.61
N SER A 4 -16.42 1.58 -4.98
CA SER A 4 -15.90 2.86 -5.46
C SER A 4 -14.38 2.90 -5.37
N LEU A 5 -13.73 3.63 -6.29
CA LEU A 5 -12.29 3.77 -6.30
C LEU A 5 -11.75 4.38 -5.00
N VAL A 6 -12.46 5.37 -4.45
CA VAL A 6 -12.17 5.97 -3.13
C VAL A 6 -12.16 4.91 -2.03
N SER A 7 -13.18 4.03 -1.99
CA SER A 7 -13.24 2.97 -0.99
C SER A 7 -12.12 1.94 -1.17
N ARG A 8 -11.65 1.70 -2.40
CA ARG A 8 -10.47 0.85 -2.66
C ARG A 8 -9.16 1.53 -2.24
N PHE A 9 -8.97 2.82 -2.53
CA PHE A 9 -7.80 3.57 -2.08
C PHE A 9 -7.69 3.58 -0.55
N ARG A 10 -8.78 3.95 0.12
CA ARG A 10 -8.88 3.85 1.58
C ARG A 10 -8.63 2.41 2.04
N GLY A 11 -9.27 1.43 1.40
CA GLY A 11 -9.11 0.01 1.71
C GLY A 11 -7.65 -0.45 1.68
N THR A 12 -6.89 -0.06 0.65
CA THR A 12 -5.46 -0.37 0.52
C THR A 12 -4.67 0.17 1.72
N LEU A 13 -4.82 1.45 2.03
CA LEU A 13 -4.07 2.11 3.10
C LEU A 13 -4.47 1.59 4.50
N LEU A 14 -5.76 1.39 4.74
CA LEU A 14 -6.29 0.72 5.93
C LEU A 14 -5.76 -0.70 6.05
N GLY A 15 -5.65 -1.39 4.92
CA GLY A 15 -5.14 -2.75 4.84
C GLY A 15 -3.70 -2.87 5.30
N VAL A 16 -2.82 -1.96 4.86
CA VAL A 16 -1.44 -1.87 5.34
C VAL A 16 -1.42 -1.77 6.86
N LEU A 17 -2.18 -0.82 7.40
CA LEU A 17 -2.23 -0.57 8.83
C LEU A 17 -2.74 -1.78 9.63
N LEU A 18 -3.87 -2.35 9.21
CA LEU A 18 -4.45 -3.53 9.87
C LEU A 18 -3.49 -4.72 9.83
N GLY A 19 -2.85 -4.93 8.69
CA GLY A 19 -1.87 -5.98 8.50
C GLY A 19 -0.69 -5.88 9.46
N GLN A 20 -0.21 -4.67 9.75
CA GLN A 20 0.86 -4.44 10.72
C GLN A 20 0.38 -4.55 12.16
N THR A 21 -0.74 -3.88 12.47
CA THR A 21 -1.26 -3.71 13.85
C THR A 21 -1.83 -5.00 14.43
N LEU A 22 -2.49 -5.85 13.62
CA LEU A 22 -3.04 -7.11 14.10
C LEU A 22 -1.95 -8.13 14.48
N THR A 23 -0.73 -7.97 13.95
CA THR A 23 0.46 -8.73 14.37
C THR A 23 0.94 -8.28 15.75
N GLN A 24 0.69 -7.02 16.13
CA GLN A 24 1.08 -6.44 17.42
C GLN A 24 0.10 -6.81 18.53
N ARG A 25 0.05 -8.10 18.92
CA ARG A 25 -0.55 -8.47 20.22
C ARG A 25 0.52 -8.38 21.31
N TYR A 26 0.41 -7.36 22.15
CA TYR A 26 1.14 -7.21 23.42
C TYR A 26 2.68 -7.00 23.34
N GLN A 27 3.18 -5.89 22.78
CA GLN A 27 4.26 -5.08 23.40
C GLN A 27 4.65 -3.86 22.55
N GLN A 28 5.18 -2.86 23.26
CA GLN A 28 5.62 -1.54 22.81
C GLN A 28 6.57 -1.59 21.62
N GLN A 29 6.07 -1.48 20.39
CA GLN A 29 6.85 -1.12 19.20
C GLN A 29 6.01 -0.23 18.26
N SER A 30 5.49 0.85 18.83
CA SER A 30 4.77 1.92 18.12
C SER A 30 5.65 2.74 17.17
N GLN A 31 6.98 2.60 17.22
CA GLN A 31 7.91 3.43 16.45
C GLN A 31 8.02 3.09 14.96
N ILE A 32 7.95 1.82 14.59
CA ILE A 32 8.07 1.42 13.16
C ILE A 32 6.86 1.89 12.36
N PHE A 33 5.66 1.84 12.97
CA PHE A 33 4.43 2.38 12.37
C PHE A 33 4.53 3.88 12.13
N THR A 34 5.10 4.63 13.09
CA THR A 34 5.23 6.07 12.95
C THR A 34 6.13 6.46 11.78
N ASP A 35 7.15 5.68 11.42
CA ASP A 35 8.12 6.12 10.40
C ASP A 35 7.73 5.68 8.99
N VAL A 36 7.19 4.46 8.80
CA VAL A 36 6.60 4.02 7.51
C VAL A 36 5.47 4.96 7.09
N GLY A 37 4.56 5.25 8.03
CA GLY A 37 3.42 6.12 7.79
C GLY A 37 3.85 7.50 7.36
N LYS A 38 4.89 8.07 8.00
CA LYS A 38 5.39 9.42 7.67
C LYS A 38 5.93 9.53 6.25
N ILE A 39 6.75 8.59 5.77
CA ILE A 39 7.33 8.70 4.41
C ILE A 39 6.25 8.55 3.36
N ALA A 40 5.34 7.59 3.52
CA ALA A 40 4.19 7.40 2.63
C ALA A 40 3.27 8.65 2.63
N VAL A 41 3.01 9.22 3.81
CA VAL A 41 2.23 10.45 3.98
C VAL A 41 2.88 11.61 3.24
N LEU A 42 4.19 11.82 3.39
CA LEU A 42 4.91 12.91 2.74
C LEU A 42 4.92 12.78 1.21
N GLY A 43 5.09 11.56 0.70
CA GLY A 43 4.96 11.28 -0.73
C GLY A 43 3.57 11.53 -1.26
N ALA A 44 2.54 11.10 -0.52
CA ALA A 44 1.15 11.38 -0.86
C ALA A 44 0.84 12.88 -0.84
N GLU A 45 1.31 13.62 0.17
CA GLU A 45 1.16 15.08 0.24
C GLU A 45 1.82 15.78 -0.96
N SER A 46 2.99 15.32 -1.41
CA SER A 46 3.65 15.85 -2.60
C SER A 46 2.85 15.57 -3.88
N LEU A 47 2.39 14.32 -4.06
CA LEU A 47 1.54 13.91 -5.18
C LEU A 47 0.25 14.72 -5.24
N VAL A 48 -0.40 14.95 -4.10
CA VAL A 48 -1.64 15.75 -3.99
C VAL A 48 -1.36 17.21 -4.33
N ALA A 49 -0.32 17.80 -3.76
CA ALA A 49 -0.01 19.22 -3.95
C ALA A 49 0.36 19.55 -5.40
N LEU A 50 1.08 18.64 -6.08
CA LEU A 50 1.63 18.89 -7.42
C LEU A 50 0.82 18.23 -8.55
N GLY A 51 -0.03 17.26 -8.24
CA GLY A 51 -0.75 16.46 -9.23
C GLY A 51 0.14 15.58 -10.11
N LYS A 52 1.41 15.42 -9.72
CA LYS A 52 2.43 14.62 -10.41
C LYS A 52 3.47 14.14 -9.40
N LEU A 53 4.26 13.14 -9.79
CA LEU A 53 5.42 12.75 -9.03
C LEU A 53 6.54 13.78 -9.24
N ASP A 54 7.12 14.25 -8.14
CA ASP A 54 8.25 15.18 -8.11
C ASP A 54 9.16 14.78 -6.94
N LEU A 55 10.32 14.17 -7.25
CA LEU A 55 11.20 13.63 -6.21
C LEU A 55 11.85 14.73 -5.38
N ASP A 56 12.14 15.88 -5.99
CA ASP A 56 12.76 17.01 -5.30
C ASP A 56 11.82 17.57 -4.22
N ASP A 57 10.53 17.72 -4.55
CA ASP A 57 9.53 18.16 -3.57
C ASP A 57 9.31 17.11 -2.46
N TRP A 58 9.27 15.81 -2.80
CA TRP A 58 9.18 14.74 -1.80
C TRP A 58 10.38 14.79 -0.85
N LEU A 59 11.61 14.77 -1.38
CA LEU A 59 12.85 14.82 -0.61
C LEU A 59 12.90 16.06 0.28
N LYS A 60 12.51 17.22 -0.24
CA LYS A 60 12.43 18.47 0.53
C LYS A 60 11.49 18.34 1.73
N ARG A 61 10.30 17.76 1.55
CA ARG A 61 9.34 17.52 2.64
C ARG A 61 9.88 16.53 3.67
N GLN A 62 10.56 15.49 3.21
CA GLN A 62 11.21 14.49 4.07
C GLN A 62 12.30 15.11 4.93
N LEU A 63 13.22 15.88 4.33
CA LEU A 63 14.28 16.57 5.05
C LEU A 63 13.74 17.58 6.08
N GLN A 64 12.62 18.24 5.78
CA GLN A 64 12.01 19.22 6.68
C GLN A 64 11.30 18.57 7.89
N LYS A 65 10.58 17.46 7.69
CA LYS A 65 9.76 16.83 8.74
C LYS A 65 10.47 15.69 9.47
N SER A 66 11.49 15.06 8.90
CA SER A 66 12.18 13.90 9.47
C SER A 66 13.63 13.79 8.99
N PRO A 67 14.56 14.57 9.58
CA PRO A 67 15.97 14.58 9.17
C PRO A 67 16.77 13.33 9.55
N HIS A 68 16.22 12.43 10.37
CA HIS A 68 16.87 11.18 10.81
C HIS A 68 16.03 9.98 10.37
N LEU A 69 16.38 9.39 9.24
CA LEU A 69 15.90 8.07 8.83
C LEU A 69 16.99 7.08 9.25
N ASP A 70 16.82 6.49 10.42
CA ASP A 70 17.85 5.62 11.00
C ASP A 70 18.02 4.35 10.18
N THR A 71 19.26 4.10 9.79
CA THR A 71 19.68 3.05 8.87
C THR A 71 19.73 1.69 9.57
N THR A 72 18.59 1.06 9.83
CA THR A 72 18.56 -0.33 10.33
C THR A 72 17.46 -1.14 9.64
N VAL A 73 17.44 -2.46 9.87
CA VAL A 73 16.74 -3.60 9.20
C VAL A 73 15.22 -3.41 8.84
N GLY A 74 14.62 -2.25 9.05
CA GLY A 74 13.27 -1.88 8.60
C GLY A 74 13.19 -0.95 7.38
N ILE A 75 14.30 -0.41 6.86
CA ILE A 75 14.28 0.55 5.72
C ILE A 75 13.59 -0.05 4.50
N SER A 76 13.94 -1.28 4.10
CA SER A 76 13.39 -1.90 2.89
C SER A 76 11.86 -2.01 2.96
N THR A 77 11.29 -2.37 4.12
CA THR A 77 9.83 -2.36 4.35
C THR A 77 9.24 -0.96 4.24
N GLN A 78 9.90 0.04 4.85
CA GLN A 78 9.47 1.43 4.77
C GLN A 78 9.43 1.95 3.34
N VAL A 79 10.49 1.70 2.57
CA VAL A 79 10.63 2.08 1.17
C VAL A 79 9.51 1.45 0.33
N ILE A 80 9.32 0.13 0.45
CA ILE A 80 8.27 -0.59 -0.30
C ILE A 80 6.89 0.00 0.00
N LEU A 81 6.54 0.16 1.27
CA LEU A 81 5.22 0.67 1.66
C LEU A 81 5.04 2.16 1.33
N ALA A 82 6.12 2.95 1.34
CA ALA A 82 6.10 4.35 0.91
C ALA A 82 5.76 4.53 -0.58
N THR A 83 5.94 3.49 -1.40
CA THR A 83 5.55 3.54 -2.82
C THR A 83 4.06 3.28 -3.07
N ILE A 84 3.28 2.86 -2.06
CA ILE A 84 1.86 2.56 -2.22
C ILE A 84 1.05 3.75 -2.75
N PRO A 85 1.21 4.99 -2.25
CA PRO A 85 0.56 6.17 -2.83
C PRO A 85 0.85 6.37 -4.33
N VAL A 86 2.07 6.04 -4.77
CA VAL A 86 2.48 6.11 -6.19
C VAL A 86 1.73 5.05 -6.99
N ALA A 87 1.64 3.83 -6.46
CA ALA A 87 0.90 2.75 -7.07
C ALA A 87 -0.59 3.07 -7.19
N LEU A 88 -1.19 3.65 -6.15
CA LEU A 88 -2.56 4.15 -6.16
C LEU A 88 -2.74 5.25 -7.22
N PHE A 89 -1.87 6.26 -7.24
CA PHE A 89 -2.04 7.43 -8.12
C PHE A 89 -1.84 7.11 -9.61
N PHE A 90 -0.94 6.19 -9.96
CA PHE A 90 -0.62 5.86 -11.36
C PHE A 90 -1.20 4.53 -11.85
N HIS A 91 -2.14 3.92 -11.11
CA HIS A 91 -2.64 2.55 -11.35
C HIS A 91 -3.18 2.29 -12.78
N GLU A 92 -3.75 3.28 -13.46
CA GLU A 92 -4.36 3.08 -14.78
C GLU A 92 -3.35 2.90 -15.92
N ASN A 93 -2.15 3.48 -15.79
CA ASN A 93 -1.16 3.48 -16.85
C ASN A 93 0.04 2.63 -16.43
N LYS A 94 0.05 1.36 -16.85
CA LYS A 94 1.11 0.39 -16.52
C LYS A 94 2.52 0.90 -16.81
N ILE A 95 2.71 1.66 -17.90
CA ILE A 95 4.02 2.20 -18.29
C ILE A 95 4.44 3.29 -17.30
N LYS A 96 3.57 4.27 -17.04
CA LYS A 96 3.84 5.35 -16.07
C LYS A 96 4.00 4.82 -14.65
N LEU A 97 3.18 3.85 -14.26
CA LEU A 97 3.29 3.16 -12.97
C LEU A 97 4.69 2.58 -12.79
N ARG A 98 5.16 1.78 -13.77
CA ARG A 98 6.50 1.18 -13.71
C ARG A 98 7.58 2.25 -13.61
N GLN A 99 7.53 3.27 -14.48
CA GLN A 99 8.50 4.35 -14.51
C GLN A 99 8.56 5.11 -13.18
N ASN A 100 7.41 5.47 -12.62
CA ASN A 100 7.33 6.24 -11.38
C ASN A 100 7.73 5.42 -10.15
N LEU A 101 7.41 4.12 -10.11
CA LEU A 101 7.89 3.23 -9.05
C LEU A 101 9.42 3.12 -9.07
N LEU A 102 10.02 2.94 -10.25
CA LEU A 102 11.48 2.91 -10.39
C LEU A 102 12.12 4.25 -10.01
N HIS A 103 11.54 5.36 -10.47
CA HIS A 103 12.06 6.70 -10.17
C HIS A 103 12.04 6.99 -8.66
N VAL A 104 11.00 6.60 -7.94
CA VAL A 104 10.93 6.77 -6.47
C VAL A 104 11.99 5.94 -5.74
N LEU A 105 12.36 4.76 -6.27
CA LEU A 105 13.40 3.93 -5.69
C LEU A 105 14.80 4.53 -5.87
N GLU A 106 15.03 5.45 -6.81
CA GLU A 106 16.30 6.17 -6.94
C GLU A 106 16.63 7.00 -5.68
N ILE A 107 15.64 7.30 -4.83
CA ILE A 107 15.84 7.97 -3.54
C ILE A 107 16.58 7.07 -2.54
N TRP A 108 16.34 5.75 -2.57
CA TRP A 108 16.86 4.79 -1.58
C TRP A 108 17.58 3.68 -2.33
N GLU A 109 18.92 3.72 -2.33
CA GLU A 109 19.87 2.75 -2.93
C GLU A 109 19.18 1.63 -3.72
N ASP A 110 19.29 1.65 -5.07
CA ASP A 110 18.61 0.76 -6.04
C ASP A 110 18.87 -0.73 -5.80
N ASP A 111 18.35 -1.25 -4.70
CA ASP A 111 18.43 -2.63 -4.28
C ASP A 111 17.48 -3.42 -5.19
N PRO A 112 18.02 -4.36 -6.01
CA PRO A 112 17.22 -5.10 -6.97
C PRO A 112 16.09 -5.89 -6.30
N ILE A 113 16.25 -6.34 -5.06
CA ILE A 113 15.21 -7.07 -4.32
C ILE A 113 14.07 -6.12 -3.95
N VAL A 114 14.39 -4.96 -3.35
CA VAL A 114 13.39 -3.94 -3.00
C VAL A 114 12.64 -3.47 -4.24
N ARG A 115 13.36 -3.28 -5.34
CA ARG A 115 12.80 -2.91 -6.65
C ARG A 115 11.80 -3.94 -7.14
N ASP A 116 12.17 -5.21 -7.18
CA ASP A 116 11.32 -6.26 -7.72
C ASP A 116 10.08 -6.50 -6.84
N VAL A 117 10.21 -6.41 -5.52
CA VAL A 117 9.08 -6.47 -4.58
C VAL A 117 8.14 -5.27 -4.77
N THR A 118 8.68 -4.06 -4.90
CA THR A 118 7.93 -2.82 -5.14
C THR A 118 7.13 -2.91 -6.44
N LEU A 119 7.76 -3.37 -7.52
CA LEU A 119 7.11 -3.58 -8.82
C LEU A 119 6.01 -4.65 -8.72
N ALA A 120 6.27 -5.75 -8.02
CA ALA A 120 5.30 -6.81 -7.83
C ALA A 120 4.04 -6.32 -7.10
N LEU A 121 4.25 -5.62 -5.98
CA LEU A 121 3.19 -5.03 -5.16
C LEU A 121 2.41 -3.96 -5.94
N GLY A 122 3.11 -3.01 -6.56
CA GLY A 122 2.48 -1.94 -7.32
C GLY A 122 1.63 -2.44 -8.48
N TYR A 123 2.10 -3.46 -9.21
CA TYR A 123 1.32 -4.10 -10.26
C TYR A 123 0.05 -4.76 -9.74
N ALA A 124 0.17 -5.54 -8.66
CA ALA A 124 -0.97 -6.27 -8.10
C ALA A 124 -2.01 -5.31 -7.51
N ILE A 125 -1.60 -4.23 -6.84
CA ILE A 125 -2.50 -3.14 -6.43
C ILE A 125 -3.20 -2.55 -7.65
N ALA A 126 -2.47 -2.22 -8.72
CA ALA A 126 -3.06 -1.65 -9.92
C ALA A 126 -4.09 -2.59 -10.58
N GLN A 127 -3.80 -3.90 -10.68
CA GLN A 127 -4.78 -4.86 -11.20
C GLN A 127 -6.01 -5.00 -10.28
N SER A 128 -5.82 -4.87 -8.96
CA SER A 128 -6.91 -4.85 -7.99
C SER A 128 -7.84 -3.66 -8.19
N LEU A 129 -7.28 -2.47 -8.38
CA LEU A 129 -8.03 -1.23 -8.60
C LEU A 129 -8.76 -1.21 -9.94
N LEU A 130 -8.16 -1.80 -10.98
CA LEU A 130 -8.74 -1.91 -12.31
C LEU A 130 -9.81 -3.02 -12.42
N GLU A 131 -10.08 -3.76 -11.34
CA GLU A 131 -10.98 -4.93 -11.35
C GLU A 131 -10.56 -6.00 -12.37
N GLN A 132 -9.25 -6.12 -12.64
CA GLN A 132 -8.67 -6.99 -13.67
C GLN A 132 -7.92 -8.18 -13.06
N ILE A 133 -8.17 -8.52 -11.80
CA ILE A 133 -7.54 -9.70 -11.20
C ILE A 133 -8.15 -10.96 -11.78
N GLU A 134 -7.31 -11.73 -12.45
CA GLU A 134 -7.54 -13.12 -12.76
C GLU A 134 -6.50 -13.94 -11.97
N PRO A 135 -6.90 -14.73 -10.95
CA PRO A 135 -5.95 -15.40 -10.05
C PRO A 135 -4.91 -16.27 -10.78
N ARG A 136 -5.29 -16.88 -11.90
CA ARG A 136 -4.41 -17.74 -12.71
C ARG A 136 -3.36 -16.99 -13.50
N THR A 137 -3.62 -15.73 -13.84
CA THR A 137 -2.73 -14.93 -14.70
C THR A 137 -2.04 -13.80 -13.96
N LEU A 138 -2.51 -13.41 -12.76
CA LEU A 138 -1.93 -12.31 -12.00
C LEU A 138 -0.43 -12.54 -11.78
N ILE A 139 -0.03 -13.70 -11.27
CA ILE A 139 1.40 -13.99 -11.03
C ILE A 139 2.24 -13.94 -12.32
N PRO A 140 1.90 -14.65 -13.41
CA PRO A 140 2.64 -14.55 -14.67
C PRO A 140 2.73 -13.11 -15.20
N GLN A 141 1.66 -12.33 -15.08
CA GLN A 141 1.64 -10.93 -15.50
C GLN A 141 2.48 -10.04 -14.59
N THR A 142 2.48 -10.27 -13.28
CA THR A 142 3.35 -9.59 -12.31
C THR A 142 4.81 -9.86 -12.65
N ILE A 143 5.19 -11.11 -12.93
CA ILE A 143 6.55 -11.48 -13.34
C ILE A 143 6.94 -10.76 -14.63
N SER A 144 6.07 -10.76 -15.64
CA SER A 144 6.29 -10.01 -16.87
C SER A 144 6.41 -8.50 -16.62
N PHE A 145 5.69 -7.96 -15.64
CA PHE A 145 5.77 -6.56 -15.26
C PHE A 145 7.07 -6.22 -14.54
N ILE A 146 7.61 -7.12 -13.71
CA ILE A 146 8.92 -6.97 -13.06
C ILE A 146 10.02 -6.88 -14.13
N GLY A 147 9.95 -7.75 -15.14
CA GLY A 147 10.94 -7.82 -16.22
C GLY A 147 12.12 -8.74 -15.89
N GLU A 148 13.21 -8.60 -16.65
CA GLU A 148 14.44 -9.35 -16.43
C GLU A 148 15.13 -8.91 -15.15
N THR A 149 15.49 -9.87 -14.30
CA THR A 149 16.15 -9.63 -13.01
C THR A 149 16.92 -10.87 -12.55
N GLU A 150 17.94 -10.65 -11.73
CA GLU A 150 18.77 -11.70 -11.12
C GLU A 150 18.23 -12.17 -9.76
N THR A 151 17.22 -11.50 -9.21
CA THR A 151 16.66 -11.84 -7.90
C THR A 151 15.85 -13.14 -7.94
N SER A 152 15.61 -13.72 -6.76
CA SER A 152 14.79 -14.93 -6.59
C SER A 152 13.27 -14.65 -6.58
N ILE A 153 12.85 -13.38 -6.69
CA ILE A 153 11.44 -12.95 -6.57
C ILE A 153 10.54 -13.59 -7.65
N PRO A 154 10.89 -13.58 -8.96
CA PRO A 154 10.07 -14.21 -9.98
C PRO A 154 9.90 -15.73 -9.79
N GLN A 155 10.98 -16.43 -9.44
CA GLN A 155 11.00 -17.88 -9.23
C GLN A 155 10.10 -18.25 -8.04
N GLN A 156 10.16 -17.45 -6.99
CA GLN A 156 9.31 -17.61 -5.82
C GLN A 156 7.83 -17.37 -6.15
N LEU A 157 7.51 -16.34 -6.92
CA LEU A 157 6.14 -16.12 -7.39
C LEU A 157 5.65 -17.28 -8.26
N LEU A 158 6.49 -17.83 -9.15
CA LEU A 158 6.15 -19.03 -9.92
C LEU A 158 5.84 -20.23 -9.01
N LYS A 159 6.64 -20.45 -7.98
CA LYS A 159 6.40 -21.50 -6.98
C LYS A 159 5.05 -21.31 -6.29
N VAL A 160 4.71 -20.08 -5.91
CA VAL A 160 3.39 -19.74 -5.36
C VAL A 160 2.27 -20.05 -6.35
N ASN A 161 2.45 -19.75 -7.64
CA ASN A 161 1.46 -20.06 -8.67
C ASN A 161 1.17 -21.57 -8.75
N GLU A 162 2.21 -22.41 -8.66
CA GLU A 162 2.04 -23.87 -8.64
C GLU A 162 1.36 -24.35 -7.36
N LEU A 163 1.71 -23.78 -6.20
CA LEU A 163 1.05 -24.10 -4.93
C LEU A 163 -0.43 -23.73 -4.92
N LEU A 164 -0.79 -22.59 -5.53
CA LEU A 164 -2.18 -22.17 -5.71
C LEU A 164 -2.94 -23.13 -6.63
N LYS A 165 -2.35 -23.55 -7.76
CA LYS A 165 -2.95 -24.53 -8.67
C LYS A 165 -3.19 -25.88 -7.99
N GLN A 166 -2.30 -26.29 -7.10
CA GLN A 166 -2.42 -27.54 -6.34
C GLN A 166 -3.44 -27.45 -5.19
N GLY A 167 -3.94 -26.25 -4.86
CA GLY A 167 -4.77 -26.06 -3.66
C GLY A 167 -4.02 -26.43 -2.37
N ALA A 168 -2.72 -26.19 -2.32
CA ALA A 168 -1.89 -26.54 -1.16
C ALA A 168 -2.41 -25.86 0.12
N ALA A 169 -2.29 -26.52 1.28
CA ALA A 169 -2.66 -25.93 2.57
C ALA A 169 -1.59 -24.92 3.06
N LEU A 170 -1.98 -23.99 3.93
CA LEU A 170 -1.11 -22.90 4.39
C LEU A 170 0.18 -23.42 5.06
N GLU A 171 0.07 -24.49 5.83
CA GLU A 171 1.19 -25.12 6.56
C GLU A 171 2.23 -25.68 5.58
N LYS A 172 1.76 -26.33 4.50
CA LYS A 172 2.63 -26.83 3.43
C LYS A 172 3.34 -25.68 2.72
N VAL A 173 2.60 -24.62 2.40
CA VAL A 173 3.16 -23.44 1.75
C VAL A 173 4.22 -22.78 2.63
N GLN A 174 3.94 -22.58 3.91
CA GLN A 174 4.91 -22.02 4.85
C GLN A 174 6.18 -22.87 4.90
N ALA A 175 6.07 -24.19 5.01
CA ALA A 175 7.23 -25.09 5.03
C ALA A 175 8.06 -25.03 3.73
N GLU A 176 7.42 -24.86 2.57
CA GLU A 176 8.11 -24.76 1.28
C GLU A 176 8.72 -23.39 1.02
N LEU A 177 8.08 -22.30 1.46
CA LEU A 177 8.56 -20.93 1.25
C LEU A 177 9.55 -20.48 2.33
N SER A 178 9.60 -21.12 3.50
CA SER A 178 10.51 -20.76 4.61
C SER A 178 11.99 -21.05 4.33
N ARG A 179 12.31 -21.78 3.25
CA ARG A 179 13.70 -22.11 2.87
C ARG A 179 14.38 -21.03 2.02
N GLU A 180 13.61 -20.05 1.57
CA GLU A 180 14.05 -19.04 0.63
C GLU A 180 14.56 -17.79 1.35
N GLU A 181 15.14 -16.86 0.59
CA GLU A 181 15.53 -15.53 1.06
C GLU A 181 14.34 -14.79 1.71
N GLU A 182 14.63 -13.88 2.65
CA GLU A 182 13.62 -13.22 3.47
C GLU A 182 12.53 -12.53 2.65
N TRP A 183 12.90 -11.68 1.69
CA TRP A 183 11.94 -10.97 0.85
C TRP A 183 11.16 -11.87 -0.08
N SER A 184 11.78 -12.94 -0.59
CA SER A 184 11.11 -13.99 -1.36
C SER A 184 10.07 -14.72 -0.49
N HIS A 185 10.41 -15.06 0.74
CA HIS A 185 9.43 -15.60 1.67
C HIS A 185 8.27 -14.62 1.92
N ILE A 186 8.58 -13.35 2.19
CA ILE A 186 7.57 -12.32 2.49
C ILE A 186 6.58 -12.15 1.33
N ILE A 187 7.09 -11.90 0.13
CA ILE A 187 6.24 -11.64 -1.04
C ILE A 187 5.47 -12.89 -1.43
N GLY A 188 6.10 -14.06 -1.34
CA GLY A 188 5.46 -15.33 -1.67
C GLY A 188 4.29 -15.65 -0.73
N MET A 189 4.49 -15.48 0.58
CA MET A 189 3.42 -15.63 1.57
C MET A 189 2.30 -14.62 1.36
N ALA A 190 2.63 -13.37 1.07
CA ALA A 190 1.62 -12.33 0.86
C ALA A 190 0.74 -12.60 -0.37
N PHE A 191 1.36 -12.93 -1.51
CA PHE A 191 0.63 -13.29 -2.73
C PHE A 191 -0.21 -14.54 -2.55
N TYR A 192 0.32 -15.57 -1.89
CA TYR A 192 -0.42 -16.80 -1.63
C TYR A 192 -1.64 -16.56 -0.73
N CYS A 193 -1.47 -15.85 0.38
CA CYS A 193 -2.58 -15.54 1.29
C CYS A 193 -3.64 -14.70 0.57
N PHE A 194 -3.24 -13.69 -0.19
CA PHE A 194 -4.14 -12.87 -0.98
C PHE A 194 -4.92 -13.68 -2.03
N LEU A 195 -4.24 -14.43 -2.89
CA LEU A 195 -4.88 -15.13 -4.00
C LEU A 195 -5.68 -16.36 -3.58
N SER A 196 -5.30 -17.02 -2.48
CA SER A 196 -6.04 -18.20 -1.99
C SER A 196 -7.36 -17.84 -1.29
N THR A 197 -7.53 -16.58 -0.84
CA THR A 197 -8.73 -16.11 -0.14
C THR A 197 -9.19 -14.74 -0.63
N LEU A 198 -9.10 -14.52 -1.94
CA LEU A 198 -9.27 -13.23 -2.62
C LEU A 198 -10.48 -12.39 -2.13
N GLU A 199 -11.63 -13.05 -1.93
CA GLU A 199 -12.92 -12.42 -1.60
C GLU A 199 -13.13 -12.15 -0.10
N ASP A 200 -12.24 -12.64 0.78
CA ASP A 200 -12.36 -12.49 2.23
C ASP A 200 -11.13 -11.77 2.80
N PHE A 201 -11.30 -10.48 3.05
CA PHE A 201 -10.24 -9.64 3.63
C PHE A 201 -9.79 -10.15 5.00
N GLY A 202 -10.74 -10.50 5.87
CA GLY A 202 -10.45 -10.91 7.25
C GLY A 202 -9.63 -12.19 7.28
N LEU A 203 -10.04 -13.18 6.49
CA LEU A 203 -9.33 -14.45 6.36
C LEU A 203 -7.95 -14.25 5.71
N THR A 204 -7.87 -13.45 4.65
CA THR A 204 -6.61 -13.12 3.95
C THR A 204 -5.56 -12.58 4.90
N VAL A 205 -5.91 -11.57 5.72
CA VAL A 205 -4.99 -10.96 6.68
C VAL A 205 -4.64 -11.91 7.82
N LEU A 206 -5.61 -12.66 8.37
CA LEU A 206 -5.34 -13.62 9.45
C LEU A 206 -4.41 -14.77 9.01
N ARG A 207 -4.53 -15.24 7.76
CA ARG A 207 -3.63 -16.27 7.21
C ARG A 207 -2.20 -15.74 7.04
N ALA A 208 -2.04 -14.47 6.67
CA ALA A 208 -0.74 -13.83 6.51
C ALA A 208 0.00 -13.64 7.85
N ILE A 209 -0.73 -13.27 8.90
CA ILE A 209 -0.12 -12.98 10.21
C ILE A 209 0.24 -14.28 10.93
N GLY A 210 -0.55 -15.34 10.72
CA GLY A 210 -0.33 -16.68 11.26
C GLY A 210 -0.50 -16.76 12.79
N ASN A 211 -1.23 -17.76 13.29
CA ASN A 211 -1.31 -18.06 14.73
C ASN A 211 -0.15 -18.95 15.23
N GLY A 212 1.03 -18.83 14.60
CA GLY A 212 2.19 -19.65 14.95
C GLY A 212 2.75 -19.27 16.32
N ASP A 213 3.02 -20.28 17.15
CA ASP A 213 3.37 -20.20 18.57
C ASP A 213 4.10 -18.93 19.05
N ILE A 214 3.60 -18.43 20.18
CA ILE A 214 3.89 -17.21 20.96
C ILE A 214 5.37 -17.02 21.38
N TRP A 215 6.29 -17.85 20.89
CA TRP A 215 7.66 -17.98 21.41
C TRP A 215 8.78 -17.76 20.37
N LYS A 216 8.50 -17.11 19.24
CA LYS A 216 9.52 -16.90 18.18
C LYS A 216 10.13 -15.49 18.21
N GLN A 217 11.46 -15.47 18.06
CA GLN A 217 12.39 -14.32 18.03
C GLN A 217 11.87 -13.05 17.32
N ASP A 218 12.40 -11.89 17.71
CA ASP A 218 12.09 -10.55 17.18
C ASP A 218 12.09 -10.45 15.63
N SER A 219 12.93 -11.22 14.94
CA SER A 219 12.99 -11.27 13.47
C SER A 219 11.71 -11.85 12.84
N TRP A 220 11.06 -12.83 13.47
CA TRP A 220 9.80 -13.40 12.99
C TRP A 220 8.66 -12.38 13.04
N TYR A 221 8.67 -11.54 14.07
CA TYR A 221 7.64 -10.53 14.28
C TYR A 221 7.68 -9.44 13.21
N LEU A 222 8.87 -8.88 12.93
CA LEU A 222 9.05 -7.90 11.84
C LEU A 222 8.63 -8.47 10.49
N ARG A 223 8.98 -9.72 10.22
CA ARG A 223 8.59 -10.43 9.00
C ARG A 223 7.07 -10.59 8.90
N SER A 224 6.41 -11.04 9.97
CA SER A 224 4.94 -11.20 9.99
C SER A 224 4.21 -9.86 9.83
N GLN A 225 4.74 -8.78 10.41
CA GLN A 225 4.22 -7.43 10.17
C GLN A 225 4.30 -7.03 8.71
N THR A 226 5.44 -7.26 8.04
CA THR A 226 5.60 -6.93 6.62
C THR A 226 4.69 -7.78 5.74
N ILE A 227 4.60 -9.09 6.00
CA ILE A 227 3.67 -9.98 5.27
C ILE A 227 2.23 -9.49 5.46
N GLY A 228 1.83 -9.19 6.70
CA GLY A 228 0.52 -8.65 7.03
C GLY A 228 0.25 -7.33 6.30
N ALA A 229 1.19 -6.39 6.32
CA ALA A 229 1.08 -5.08 5.66
C ALA A 229 0.82 -5.22 4.15
N ILE A 230 1.66 -6.00 3.46
CA ILE A 230 1.56 -6.22 2.02
C ILE A 230 0.25 -6.96 1.68
N THR A 231 -0.07 -8.02 2.44
CA THR A 231 -1.29 -8.80 2.24
C THR A 231 -2.55 -7.95 2.46
N GLY A 232 -2.55 -7.13 3.50
CA GLY A 232 -3.63 -6.20 3.80
C GLY A 232 -3.77 -5.14 2.71
N ALA A 233 -2.67 -4.58 2.20
CA ALA A 233 -2.70 -3.64 1.08
C ALA A 233 -3.39 -4.24 -0.16
N LEU A 234 -2.95 -5.44 -0.57
CA LEU A 234 -3.51 -6.15 -1.72
C LEU A 234 -5.00 -6.47 -1.53
N SER A 235 -5.34 -7.04 -0.37
CA SER A 235 -6.72 -7.39 -0.06
C SER A 235 -7.61 -6.16 0.08
N GLY A 236 -7.09 -5.06 0.61
CA GLY A 236 -7.78 -3.78 0.72
C GLY A 236 -8.03 -3.12 -0.64
N ALA A 237 -7.08 -3.19 -1.56
CA ALA A 237 -7.25 -2.71 -2.93
C ALA A 237 -8.33 -3.49 -3.68
N TYR A 238 -8.45 -4.79 -3.40
CA TYR A 238 -9.44 -5.67 -4.02
C TYR A 238 -10.83 -5.57 -3.39
N ASN A 239 -10.90 -5.72 -2.05
CA ASN A 239 -12.13 -5.82 -1.29
C ASN A 239 -12.67 -4.47 -0.79
N SER A 240 -11.89 -3.39 -0.94
CA SER A 240 -12.20 -2.04 -0.46
C SER A 240 -12.39 -1.95 1.06
N THR A 241 -12.74 -0.77 1.58
CA THR A 241 -13.12 -0.61 2.99
C THR A 241 -14.34 -1.44 3.36
N VAL A 242 -15.22 -1.76 2.41
CA VAL A 242 -16.46 -2.52 2.66
C VAL A 242 -16.15 -3.97 3.05
N GLY A 243 -15.09 -4.56 2.51
CA GLY A 243 -14.68 -5.91 2.86
C GLY A 243 -13.97 -6.03 4.20
N ILE A 244 -13.53 -4.92 4.80
CA ILE A 244 -12.84 -4.92 6.10
C ILE A 244 -13.87 -5.21 7.20
N PRO A 245 -13.63 -6.20 8.10
CA PRO A 245 -14.53 -6.47 9.22
C PRO A 245 -14.81 -5.24 10.08
N VAL A 246 -16.10 -4.98 10.38
CA VAL A 246 -16.53 -3.79 11.16
C VAL A 246 -15.81 -3.68 12.49
N LYS A 247 -15.58 -4.80 13.20
CA LYS A 247 -14.81 -4.82 14.46
C LYS A 247 -13.40 -4.24 14.33
N TRP A 248 -12.77 -4.37 13.17
CA TRP A 248 -11.43 -3.84 12.89
C TRP A 248 -11.50 -2.37 12.49
N GLN A 249 -12.53 -1.95 11.77
CA GLN A 249 -12.77 -0.54 11.47
C GLN A 249 -13.02 0.29 12.76
N ILE A 250 -13.79 -0.27 13.71
CA ILE A 250 -14.04 0.36 15.01
C ILE A 250 -12.75 0.47 15.82
N TRP A 251 -11.90 -0.57 15.80
CA TRP A 251 -10.62 -0.55 16.50
C TRP A 251 -9.67 0.54 15.98
N LEU A 252 -9.76 0.86 14.70
CA LEU A 252 -9.00 1.92 14.05
C LEU A 252 -9.63 3.32 14.17
N SER A 253 -10.83 3.42 14.75
CA SER A 253 -11.54 4.71 14.81
C SER A 253 -10.77 5.74 15.67
N PRO A 254 -10.83 7.03 15.30
CA PRO A 254 -9.98 8.10 15.83
C PRO A 254 -10.20 8.47 17.32
N CYS A 255 -10.95 7.68 18.08
CA CYS A 255 -11.05 7.84 19.54
C CYS A 255 -9.76 7.41 20.29
N GLY A 256 -8.75 6.89 19.59
CA GLY A 256 -7.40 6.61 20.12
C GLY A 256 -6.32 7.40 19.38
N GLU A 257 -5.16 7.57 20.03
CA GLU A 257 -3.99 8.41 19.67
C GLU A 257 -3.32 8.15 18.30
N MET A 258 -3.97 7.53 17.32
CA MET A 258 -3.41 7.29 15.98
C MET A 258 -3.70 8.44 15.03
N THR A 259 -3.05 9.59 15.23
CA THR A 259 -3.14 10.78 14.35
C THR A 259 -2.84 10.49 12.89
N ASN A 260 -1.98 9.50 12.61
CA ASN A 260 -1.61 9.10 11.24
C ASN A 260 -2.77 8.44 10.48
N PHE A 261 -3.78 7.91 11.18
CA PHE A 261 -4.90 7.19 10.57
C PHE A 261 -5.86 8.10 9.81
N SER A 262 -6.36 9.13 10.49
CA SER A 262 -7.24 10.14 9.88
C SER A 262 -6.52 10.81 8.71
N GLN A 263 -5.26 11.17 8.92
CA GLN A 263 -4.42 11.77 7.89
C GLN A 263 -4.29 10.87 6.65
N MET A 264 -4.09 9.56 6.83
CA MET A 264 -3.96 8.63 5.72
C MET A 264 -5.28 8.41 4.96
N LEU A 265 -6.43 8.47 5.65
CA LEU A 265 -7.75 8.44 5.02
C LEU A 265 -8.04 9.73 4.23
N GLU A 266 -7.75 10.89 4.82
CA GLU A 266 -7.87 12.19 4.15
C GLU A 266 -6.97 12.27 2.92
N LEU A 267 -5.74 11.75 3.02
CA LEU A 267 -4.83 11.64 1.88
C LEU A 267 -5.35 10.67 0.82
N ALA A 268 -6.03 9.58 1.19
CA ALA A 268 -6.66 8.69 0.22
C ALA A 268 -7.71 9.44 -0.62
N ASP A 269 -8.53 10.26 0.04
CA ASP A 269 -9.55 11.07 -0.62
C ASP A 269 -8.94 12.13 -1.52
N ALA A 270 -7.94 12.84 -1.01
CA ALA A 270 -7.22 13.86 -1.76
C ALA A 270 -6.49 13.27 -2.98
N LEU A 271 -5.88 12.09 -2.84
CA LEU A 271 -5.24 11.37 -3.95
C LEU A 271 -6.25 11.04 -5.05
N VAL A 272 -7.44 10.53 -4.70
CA VAL A 272 -8.48 10.25 -5.71
C VAL A 272 -8.99 11.53 -6.34
N ALA A 273 -9.19 12.59 -5.56
CA ALA A 273 -9.66 13.86 -6.07
C ALA A 273 -8.66 14.44 -7.09
N VAL A 274 -7.37 14.51 -6.75
CA VAL A 274 -6.32 15.00 -7.65
C VAL A 274 -6.14 14.10 -8.87
N TRP A 275 -6.16 12.78 -8.68
CA TRP A 275 -6.14 11.82 -9.80
C TRP A 275 -7.33 12.03 -10.75
N SER A 276 -8.52 12.35 -10.21
CA SER A 276 -9.72 12.63 -11.00
C SER A 276 -9.72 14.02 -11.67
N GLY A 277 -8.67 14.82 -11.48
CA GLY A 277 -8.51 16.15 -12.07
C GLY A 277 -9.06 17.30 -11.23
N VAL A 278 -9.31 17.09 -9.94
CA VAL A 278 -9.65 18.15 -8.98
C VAL A 278 -8.35 18.75 -8.46
N TYR A 279 -8.09 20.02 -8.81
CA TYR A 279 -6.89 20.73 -8.38
C TYR A 279 -7.24 21.82 -7.35
N GLY A 280 -6.24 22.26 -6.58
CA GLY A 280 -6.41 23.33 -5.59
C GLY A 280 -7.02 22.86 -4.27
N LEU A 281 -6.90 21.58 -3.93
CA LEU A 281 -7.25 21.10 -2.59
C LEU A 281 -6.21 21.65 -1.61
N ASP A 282 -6.65 22.51 -0.68
CA ASP A 282 -5.84 22.83 0.50
C ASP A 282 -5.96 21.63 1.47
N PRO A 283 -4.88 20.87 1.73
CA PRO A 283 -4.89 19.75 2.67
C PRO A 283 -5.25 20.17 4.11
N ASN A 284 -5.22 21.48 4.42
CA ASN A 284 -5.55 22.03 5.73
C ASN A 284 -6.91 22.71 5.80
N ALA A 285 -7.77 22.61 4.78
CA ALA A 285 -9.09 23.27 4.77
C ALA A 285 -10.01 22.82 5.95
N HIS A 286 -9.73 21.67 6.58
CA HIS A 286 -10.47 21.20 7.76
C HIS A 286 -10.07 21.84 9.10
N LYS A 287 -9.13 22.81 9.13
CA LYS A 287 -8.70 23.49 10.38
C LYS A 287 -9.48 24.77 10.75
N ILE A 288 -10.66 25.01 10.18
CA ILE A 288 -11.53 26.17 10.46
C ILE A 288 -12.92 25.57 10.80
N GLN A 289 -13.60 25.77 11.94
CA GLN A 289 -13.63 26.79 13.00
C GLN A 289 -14.35 26.18 14.23
N GLU A 290 -13.79 26.26 15.43
CA GLU A 290 -14.56 26.13 16.69
C GLU A 290 -14.87 27.49 17.32
N GLU A 291 -14.59 28.60 16.63
CA GLU A 291 -14.96 29.94 17.08
C GLU A 291 -15.67 30.71 15.96
N GLY A 292 -16.98 30.95 16.18
CA GLY A 292 -17.68 32.12 15.65
C GLY A 292 -17.93 32.16 14.15
N SER A 293 -19.11 31.68 13.76
CA SER A 293 -19.79 32.01 12.50
C SER A 293 -19.67 33.49 12.12
N ILE A 294 -18.85 33.79 11.10
CA ILE A 294 -19.02 34.96 10.24
C ILE A 294 -18.90 34.45 8.79
N MET A 295 -20.01 34.54 8.05
CA MET A 295 -20.03 34.29 6.61
C MET A 295 -19.09 35.27 5.91
N SER A 296 -18.06 34.75 5.24
CA SER A 296 -17.34 35.46 4.19
C SER A 296 -17.41 34.64 2.92
N ASP A 297 -18.09 35.19 1.91
CA ASP A 297 -18.15 34.70 0.54
C ASP A 297 -16.75 34.73 -0.11
N GLU A 298 -15.95 33.69 0.14
CA GLU A 298 -14.87 33.30 -0.75
C GLU A 298 -15.01 31.79 -1.00
N GLU A 299 -15.94 31.46 -1.90
CA GLU A 299 -15.98 30.14 -2.52
C GLU A 299 -14.61 29.88 -3.17
N ALA A 300 -13.78 29.06 -2.52
CA ALA A 300 -12.58 28.52 -3.11
C ALA A 300 -12.98 27.81 -4.42
N ASN A 301 -12.72 28.48 -5.54
CA ASN A 301 -13.00 27.98 -6.89
C ASN A 301 -12.27 26.65 -7.11
N LEU A 302 -12.94 25.54 -6.80
CA LEU A 302 -12.53 24.19 -7.16
C LEU A 302 -12.48 24.12 -8.69
N CYS A 303 -11.30 24.33 -9.25
CA CYS A 303 -11.11 24.27 -10.69
C CYS A 303 -10.95 22.80 -11.12
N VAL A 304 -11.98 22.27 -11.76
CA VAL A 304 -11.91 20.99 -12.48
C VAL A 304 -11.31 21.27 -13.86
N TYR A 305 -10.05 20.92 -14.07
CA TYR A 305 -9.44 20.97 -15.40
C TYR A 305 -9.49 19.58 -16.02
N ALA A 306 -10.44 19.35 -16.92
CA ALA A 306 -10.44 18.15 -17.75
C ALA A 306 -9.18 18.16 -18.66
N ALA A 307 -8.38 17.08 -18.62
CA ALA A 307 -7.27 16.92 -19.54
C ALA A 307 -7.77 17.00 -21.01
N PRO A 308 -7.14 17.77 -21.92
CA PRO A 308 -7.74 18.13 -23.22
C PRO A 308 -7.92 17.01 -24.27
N ARG A 309 -7.98 15.71 -23.91
CA ARG A 309 -8.06 14.61 -24.90
C ARG A 309 -8.95 13.41 -24.54
N VAL A 310 -9.90 13.53 -23.60
CA VAL A 310 -10.77 12.40 -23.19
C VAL A 310 -12.25 12.60 -23.51
N ILE A 311 -12.57 13.22 -24.66
CA ILE A 311 -13.90 13.07 -25.26
C ILE A 311 -13.71 12.55 -26.68
N ARG A 312 -13.79 11.23 -26.85
CA ARG A 312 -14.14 10.67 -28.16
C ARG A 312 -15.63 10.89 -28.33
N SER A 313 -16.03 11.70 -29.31
CA SER A 313 -17.43 11.75 -29.71
C SER A 313 -17.84 10.38 -30.23
N ARG A 314 -19.07 9.98 -29.92
CA ARG A 314 -19.76 8.94 -30.67
C ARG A 314 -19.94 9.36 -32.13
#